data_AF-A0A5N5KP67-F1
#
_entry.id   AF-A0A5N5KP67-F1
#
_cell.length_a   1.000
_cell.length_b   1.000
_cell.length_c   1.000
_cell.angle_alpha   90.00
_cell.angle_beta   90.00
_cell.angle_gamma   90.00
#
_symmetry.space_group_name_H-M   'P 1'
#
loop_
_entity.id
_entity.type
_entity.pdbx_description
1 polymer ?
#
loop_
_entity_poly.entity_id
_entity_poly.type
_entity_poly.pdbx_seq_one_letter_code
_entity_poly.pdbx_strand_id
1 'polypeptide(L)'
;MDPSALNSPELERFLSLLLLKDSNLIGYLIWFDNLGDGVSGKFSAKEVYFLKEEKERAMVNEMVAKLTSACWDKCITSAPGSKLSSSESSCLSNCAHRYMDMSLIIMKRFQSMN
;
A
#
# COMPACT_ATOMS: atom_id res chain seq x y z
N MET A 1 15.61 -3.84 6.47
CA MET A 1 14.55 -4.57 5.75
C MET A 1 15.19 -5.75 5.05
N ASP A 2 14.84 -6.97 5.45
CA ASP A 2 15.39 -8.19 4.85
C ASP A 2 14.67 -8.48 3.51
N PRO A 3 15.38 -8.59 2.37
CA PRO A 3 14.78 -8.87 1.06
C PRO A 3 14.12 -10.26 0.95
N SER A 4 14.40 -11.14 1.91
CA SER A 4 13.96 -12.54 1.92
C SER A 4 12.46 -12.72 2.19
N ALA A 5 11.78 -11.70 2.74
CA ALA A 5 10.35 -11.76 3.04
C ALA A 5 9.45 -11.62 1.80
N LEU A 6 9.99 -11.20 0.65
CA LEU A 6 9.26 -11.07 -0.61
C LEU A 6 9.26 -12.36 -1.45
N ASN A 7 10.03 -13.37 -1.04
CA ASN A 7 10.10 -14.67 -1.69
C ASN A 7 9.55 -15.78 -0.77
N SER A 8 8.42 -15.48 -0.11
CA SER A 8 7.67 -16.49 0.61
C SER A 8 6.76 -17.24 -0.39
N PRO A 9 6.76 -18.57 -0.40
CA PRO A 9 5.81 -19.37 -1.20
C PRO A 9 4.34 -19.06 -0.85
N GLU A 10 4.07 -18.37 0.25
CA GLU A 10 2.75 -17.85 0.61
C GLU A 10 2.36 -16.63 -0.24
N LEU A 11 3.30 -15.77 -0.60
CA LEU A 11 3.06 -14.59 -1.43
C LEU A 11 2.81 -15.00 -2.89
N GLU A 12 3.55 -15.98 -3.40
CA GLU A 12 3.32 -16.60 -4.71
C GLU A 12 1.95 -17.30 -4.78
N ARG A 13 1.50 -17.93 -3.69
CA ARG A 13 0.14 -18.47 -3.56
C ARG A 13 -0.92 -17.38 -3.54
N PHE A 14 -0.69 -16.29 -2.81
CA PHE A 14 -1.60 -15.13 -2.77
C PHE A 14 -1.69 -14.42 -4.13
N LEU A 15 -0.58 -14.28 -4.83
CA LEU A 15 -0.52 -13.72 -6.18
C LEU A 15 -1.18 -14.64 -7.21
N SER A 16 -1.00 -15.96 -7.08
CA SER A 16 -1.71 -16.95 -7.91
C SER A 16 -3.23 -16.93 -7.68
N LEU A 17 -3.68 -16.70 -6.44
CA LEU A 17 -5.10 -16.50 -6.11
C LEU A 17 -5.65 -15.15 -6.62
N LEU A 18 -4.81 -14.12 -6.71
CA LEU A 18 -5.17 -12.84 -7.31
C LEU A 18 -5.26 -12.89 -8.85
N LEU A 19 -4.46 -13.73 -9.50
CA LEU A 19 -4.38 -13.85 -10.97
C LEU A 19 -5.32 -14.90 -11.57
N LEU A 20 -5.86 -15.84 -10.77
CA LEU A 20 -6.90 -16.82 -11.18
C LEU A 20 -8.31 -16.38 -10.78
N LYS A 21 -8.64 -15.09 -10.89
CA LYS A 21 -10.01 -14.62 -10.67
C LYS A 21 -10.90 -14.89 -11.88
N ASP A 22 -11.45 -16.11 -11.92
CA ASP A 22 -12.64 -16.43 -12.69
C ASP A 22 -13.83 -15.56 -12.22
N SER A 23 -14.20 -14.61 -13.08
CA SER A 23 -15.50 -13.97 -13.37
C SER A 23 -16.76 -14.14 -12.49
N ASN A 24 -16.71 -14.48 -11.20
CA ASN A 24 -17.91 -14.54 -10.35
C ASN A 24 -17.75 -13.78 -9.03
N LEU A 25 -18.43 -12.63 -8.94
CA LEU A 25 -18.43 -11.70 -7.80
C LEU A 25 -18.91 -12.38 -6.49
N ILE A 26 -19.78 -13.39 -6.60
CA ILE A 26 -20.30 -14.16 -5.47
C ILE A 26 -19.17 -14.99 -4.82
N GLY A 27 -18.26 -15.55 -5.61
CA GLY A 27 -17.11 -16.29 -5.10
C GLY A 27 -16.13 -15.39 -4.34
N TYR A 28 -15.98 -14.14 -4.78
CA TYR A 28 -15.14 -13.17 -4.06
C TYR A 28 -15.72 -12.79 -2.70
N LEU A 29 -17.04 -12.57 -2.60
CA LEU A 29 -17.72 -12.29 -1.33
C LEU A 29 -17.59 -13.47 -0.35
N ILE A 30 -17.82 -14.70 -0.80
CA ILE A 30 -17.70 -15.92 0.05
C ILE A 30 -16.26 -16.11 0.55
N TRP A 31 -15.26 -15.82 -0.29
CA TRP A 31 -13.86 -15.88 0.09
C TRP A 31 -13.47 -14.76 1.07
N PHE A 32 -14.04 -13.56 0.91
CA PHE A 32 -13.87 -12.45 1.85
C PHE A 32 -14.48 -12.76 3.22
N ASP A 33 -15.66 -13.38 3.26
CA ASP A 33 -16.34 -13.77 4.51
C ASP A 33 -15.55 -14.88 5.25
N ASN A 34 -14.98 -15.86 4.53
CA ASN A 34 -14.12 -16.90 5.12
C ASN A 34 -12.75 -16.38 5.62
N LEU A 35 -12.32 -15.19 5.19
CA LEU A 35 -11.10 -14.55 5.70
C LEU A 35 -11.31 -13.98 7.12
N GLY A 36 -12.57 -13.85 7.57
CA GLY A 36 -12.95 -13.28 8.87
C GLY A 36 -12.84 -14.25 10.06
N ASP A 37 -12.87 -15.56 9.82
CA ASP A 37 -12.90 -16.58 10.89
C ASP A 37 -11.52 -16.88 11.52
N GLY A 38 -10.45 -16.25 11.03
CA GLY A 38 -9.07 -16.47 11.50
C GLY A 38 -8.55 -15.50 12.57
N VAL A 39 -9.28 -14.45 12.95
CA VAL A 39 -8.80 -13.39 13.87
C VAL A 39 -9.49 -13.44 15.24
N SER A 40 -10.15 -14.54 15.60
CA SER A 40 -10.70 -14.73 16.96
C SER A 40 -9.66 -15.30 17.95
N GLY A 41 -8.48 -14.68 18.04
CA GLY A 41 -7.46 -14.99 19.05
C GLY A 41 -7.44 -13.88 20.11
N LYS A 42 -7.45 -14.23 21.41
CA LYS A 42 -7.16 -13.25 22.47
C LYS A 42 -5.70 -12.81 22.32
N PHE A 43 -5.46 -11.72 21.61
CA PHE A 43 -4.14 -11.16 21.37
C PHE A 43 -3.46 -10.80 22.71
N SER A 44 -2.36 -11.46 23.01
CA SER A 44 -1.42 -11.10 24.08
C SER A 44 -0.77 -9.74 23.79
N ALA A 45 -0.27 -9.06 24.82
CA ALA A 45 0.37 -7.75 24.67
C ALA A 45 1.52 -7.74 23.63
N LYS A 46 2.27 -8.84 23.52
CA LYS A 46 3.33 -9.02 22.53
C LYS A 46 2.79 -9.07 21.09
N GLU A 47 1.65 -9.73 20.91
CA GLU A 47 1.03 -9.90 19.59
C GLU A 47 0.37 -8.59 19.14
N VAL A 48 -0.25 -7.84 20.05
CA VAL A 48 -0.77 -6.48 19.75
C VAL A 48 0.36 -5.54 19.35
N TYR A 49 1.52 -5.63 20.01
CA TYR A 49 2.69 -4.85 19.64
C TYR A 49 3.19 -5.20 18.24
N PHE A 50 3.35 -6.49 17.95
CA PHE A 50 3.76 -6.96 16.62
C PHE A 50 2.77 -6.53 15.52
N LEU A 51 1.47 -6.63 15.76
CA LEU A 51 0.46 -6.14 14.82
C LEU A 51 0.54 -4.64 14.56
N LYS A 52 0.86 -3.84 15.59
CA LYS A 52 1.01 -2.38 15.41
C LYS A 52 2.20 -2.07 14.50
N GLU A 53 3.33 -2.74 14.72
CA GLU A 53 4.53 -2.56 13.90
C GLU A 53 4.29 -2.95 12.43
N GLU A 54 3.69 -4.12 12.19
CA GLU A 54 3.37 -4.57 10.84
C GLU A 54 2.32 -3.67 10.17
N LYS A 55 1.34 -3.15 10.93
CA LYS A 55 0.37 -2.18 10.43
C LYS A 55 1.06 -0.88 10.00
N GLU A 56 1.96 -0.34 10.82
CA GLU A 56 2.72 0.88 10.48
C GLU A 56 3.52 0.67 9.20
N ARG A 57 4.20 -0.48 9.08
CA ARG A 57 4.96 -0.83 7.88
C ARG A 57 4.07 -0.96 6.64
N ALA A 58 2.91 -1.62 6.76
CA ALA A 58 1.96 -1.74 5.66
C ALA A 58 1.42 -0.37 5.22
N MET A 59 1.08 0.51 6.16
CA MET A 59 0.61 1.87 5.87
C MET A 59 1.68 2.69 5.13
N VAL A 60 2.95 2.61 5.55
CA VAL A 60 4.05 3.29 4.85
C VAL A 60 4.23 2.75 3.44
N ASN A 61 4.20 1.43 3.26
CA ASN A 61 4.31 0.81 1.94
C ASN A 61 3.18 1.25 0.99
N GLU A 62 1.94 1.28 1.50
CA GLU A 62 0.79 1.75 0.73
C GLU A 62 0.94 3.23 0.35
N MET A 63 1.38 4.06 1.29
CA MET A 63 1.65 5.48 1.04
C MET A 63 2.72 5.68 -0.03
N VAL A 64 3.83 4.93 0.03
CA VAL A 64 4.89 4.98 -0.98
C VAL A 64 4.37 4.55 -2.34
N ALA A 65 3.57 3.49 -2.42
CA ALA A 65 2.98 3.03 -3.67
C ALA A 65 2.06 4.10 -4.30
N LYS A 66 1.20 4.72 -3.48
CA LYS A 66 0.28 5.81 -3.91
C LYS A 66 1.03 7.06 -4.35
N LEU A 67 2.06 7.46 -3.61
CA LEU A 67 2.94 8.57 -3.98
C LEU A 67 3.62 8.28 -5.31
N THR A 68 4.15 7.07 -5.46
CA THR A 68 4.88 6.64 -6.66
C THR A 68 3.97 6.71 -7.88
N SER A 69 2.79 6.09 -7.86
CA SER A 69 1.87 6.13 -9.00
C SER A 69 1.41 7.55 -9.32
N ALA A 70 0.94 8.30 -8.31
CA ALA A 70 0.40 9.64 -8.51
C ALA A 70 1.45 10.62 -9.04
N CYS A 71 2.70 10.53 -8.58
CA CYS A 71 3.77 11.41 -9.02
C CYS A 71 4.42 10.94 -10.32
N TRP A 72 4.47 9.63 -10.58
CA TRP A 72 4.95 9.09 -11.85
C TRP A 72 4.10 9.60 -13.00
N ASP A 73 2.77 9.46 -12.91
CA ASP A 73 1.83 9.88 -13.97
C ASP A 73 1.88 11.39 -14.25
N LYS A 74 2.28 12.20 -13.26
CA LYS A 74 2.38 13.66 -13.39
C LYS A 74 3.72 14.12 -13.92
N CYS A 75 4.80 13.49 -13.50
CA CYS A 75 6.15 13.98 -13.73
C CYS A 75 6.87 13.27 -14.88
N ILE A 76 6.50 12.02 -15.18
CA ILE A 76 7.13 11.19 -16.20
C ILE A 76 6.19 11.06 -17.40
N THR A 77 6.35 11.95 -18.37
CA THR A 77 5.49 12.03 -19.56
C THR A 77 6.01 11.21 -20.75
N SER A 78 7.28 10.82 -20.70
CA SER A 78 7.94 9.95 -21.65
C SER A 78 8.83 8.97 -20.89
N ALA A 79 9.16 7.83 -21.49
CA ALA A 79 10.11 6.90 -20.88
C ALA A 79 11.41 7.65 -20.53
N PRO A 80 11.80 7.70 -19.23
CA PRO A 80 13.01 8.39 -18.84
C PRO A 80 14.22 7.66 -19.45
N GLY A 81 15.30 8.41 -19.70
CA GLY A 81 16.57 7.83 -20.13
C GLY A 81 17.21 6.97 -19.04
N SER A 82 18.53 6.77 -19.12
CA SER A 82 19.29 6.05 -18.07
C SER A 82 19.26 6.73 -16.68
N LYS A 83 18.74 7.95 -16.60
CA LYS A 83 18.56 8.73 -15.38
C LYS A 83 17.40 9.71 -15.56
N LEU A 84 16.84 10.13 -14.43
CA LEU A 84 15.92 11.26 -14.38
C LEU A 84 16.65 12.55 -14.77
N SER A 85 16.01 13.36 -15.59
CA SER A 85 16.40 14.75 -15.84
C SER A 85 16.27 15.59 -14.56
N SER A 86 16.89 16.77 -14.55
CA SER A 86 16.77 17.72 -13.45
C SER A 86 15.33 18.19 -13.24
N SER A 87 14.56 18.36 -14.33
CA SER A 87 13.15 18.70 -14.29
C SER A 87 12.28 17.59 -13.71
N GLU A 88 12.50 16.33 -14.09
CA GLU A 88 11.75 15.19 -13.55
C GLU A 88 12.04 15.00 -12.06
N SER A 89 13.32 15.06 -11.66
CA SER A 89 13.72 14.99 -10.25
C SER A 89 13.07 16.09 -9.42
N SER A 90 13.10 17.33 -9.91
CA SER A 90 12.46 18.47 -9.23
C SER A 90 10.94 18.34 -9.16
N CYS A 91 10.31 17.84 -10.23
CA CYS A 91 8.88 17.58 -10.27
C CYS A 91 8.49 16.52 -9.22
N LEU A 92 9.21 15.39 -9.16
CA LEU A 92 8.93 14.31 -8.23
C LEU A 92 9.04 14.77 -6.77
N SER A 93 10.09 15.52 -6.41
CA SER A 93 10.24 16.09 -5.07
C SER A 93 9.08 17.02 -4.70
N ASN A 94 8.70 17.91 -5.62
CA ASN A 94 7.58 18.84 -5.40
C ASN A 94 6.24 18.09 -5.30
N CYS A 95 6.01 17.11 -6.17
CA CYS A 95 4.80 16.29 -6.15
C CYS A 95 4.66 15.53 -4.83
N ALA A 96 5.72 14.88 -4.37
CA ALA A 96 5.69 14.12 -3.12
C ALA A 96 5.38 15.00 -1.91
N HIS A 97 6.02 16.17 -1.79
CA HIS A 97 5.72 17.14 -0.73
C HIS A 97 4.25 17.59 -0.78
N ARG A 98 3.75 17.97 -1.97
CA ARG A 98 2.36 18.43 -2.12
C ARG A 98 1.34 17.35 -1.82
N TYR A 99 1.62 16.11 -2.20
CA TYR A 99 0.75 14.97 -1.90
C TYR A 99 0.66 14.72 -0.39
N MET A 100 1.80 14.75 0.33
CA MET A 100 1.82 14.60 1.78
C MET A 100 1.07 15.73 2.49
N ASP A 101 1.32 16.98 2.12
CA ASP A 101 0.64 18.15 2.67
C ASP A 101 -0.89 18.05 2.51
N MET A 102 -1.34 17.73 1.30
CA MET A 102 -2.75 17.52 0.98
C MET A 102 -3.37 16.39 1.80
N SER A 103 -2.67 15.26 1.90
CA SER A 103 -3.14 14.10 2.67
C SER A 103 -3.35 14.46 4.14
N LEU A 104 -2.41 15.18 4.75
CA LEU A 104 -2.52 15.64 6.14
C LEU A 104 -3.67 16.64 6.33
N ILE A 105 -3.88 17.57 5.39
CA ILE A 105 -5.00 18.51 5.45
C ILE A 105 -6.33 17.75 5.41
N ILE A 106 -6.48 16.80 4.49
CA ILE A 106 -7.68 15.98 4.35
C ILE A 106 -7.94 15.20 5.64
N MET A 107 -6.92 14.54 6.20
CA MET A 107 -7.04 13.82 7.47
C MET A 107 -7.49 14.73 8.62
N LYS A 108 -6.88 15.92 8.76
CA LYS A 108 -7.27 16.90 9.78
C LYS A 108 -8.72 17.36 9.62
N ARG A 109 -9.18 17.53 8.38
CA ARG A 109 -10.58 17.91 8.10
C ARG A 109 -11.54 16.80 8.53
N PHE A 110 -11.25 15.54 8.21
CA PHE A 110 -12.05 14.42 8.68
C PHE A 110 -12.09 14.32 10.21
N GLN A 111 -10.96 14.54 10.89
CA GLN A 111 -10.90 14.56 12.34
C GLN A 111 -11.71 15.72 12.96
N SER A 112 -11.77 16.88 12.29
CA SER A 112 -12.54 18.04 12.79
C SER A 112 -14.06 17.94 12.57
N MET A 113 -14.52 16.99 11.76
CA MET A 113 -15.95 16.76 11.48
C MET A 113 -16.58 15.70 12.40
N ASN A 114 -15.79 15.12 13.32
CA ASN A 114 -16.18 14.09 14.27
C ASN A 114 -16.00 14.58 15.70
#